data_AF-A0AAP6EL35-F1
#
_entry.id   AF-A0AAP6EL35-F1
#
_cell.length_a   1.000
_cell.length_b   1.000
_cell.length_c   1.000
_cell.angle_alpha   90.00
_cell.angle_beta   90.00
_cell.angle_gamma   90.00
#
_symmetry.space_group_name_H-M   'P 1'
#
loop_
_entity.id
_entity.type
_entity.pdbx_description
1 polymer ?
#
loop_
_entity_poly.entity_id
_entity_poly.type
_entity_poly.pdbx_seq_one_letter_code
_entity_poly.pdbx_strand_id
1 'polypeptide(L)'
;MSALSRDARAIVDAVNRVKTEVGRLANALQAPVETTPDGPTTPTDDGRVTRLTEMLTGVRPEPDTCRSIEVDGETISVRGSGDFTEQDANFFQEIVRAAKRRYEAEHGTADDEDELRWTRREALGVLLSRAERGVLTTAEAAQLRAHMEAEIRDCNTARKVARGNRDHVRYLAGEIDRLTAELEQAQAAIERVRAVLPYAEQIATTTDPTT
;
A
#
# COMPACT_ATOMS: atom_id res chain seq x y z
N MET A 1 9.62 44.46 34.99
CA MET A 1 9.57 43.57 33.81
C MET A 1 10.89 42.80 33.76
N SER A 2 10.87 41.53 34.19
CA SER A 2 12.08 40.71 34.29
C SER A 2 12.54 40.25 32.92
N ALA A 3 13.79 40.53 32.57
CA ALA A 3 14.37 40.10 31.31
C ALA A 3 14.48 38.57 31.27
N LEU A 4 13.98 37.95 30.19
CA LEU A 4 14.12 36.51 29.94
C LEU A 4 15.61 36.12 29.96
N SER A 5 15.91 35.08 30.76
CA SER A 5 17.21 34.44 30.84
C SER A 5 17.75 34.13 29.43
N ARG A 6 19.07 34.20 29.27
CA ARG A 6 19.78 33.92 28.01
C ARG A 6 19.40 32.55 27.44
N ASP A 7 19.20 31.57 28.32
CA ASP A 7 18.84 30.21 27.95
C ASP A 7 17.41 30.11 27.42
N ALA A 8 16.49 30.88 28.00
CA ALA A 8 15.11 30.96 27.53
C ALA A 8 15.02 31.56 26.12
N ARG A 9 15.88 32.54 25.79
CA ARG A 9 15.99 33.08 24.44
C ARG A 9 16.55 32.06 23.44
N ALA A 10 17.58 31.31 23.82
CA ALA A 10 18.14 30.26 22.96
C ALA A 10 17.12 29.17 22.62
N ILE A 11 16.28 28.79 23.59
CA ILE A 11 15.21 27.80 23.36
C ILE A 11 14.14 28.36 22.42
N VAL A 12 13.71 29.61 22.60
CA VAL A 12 12.73 30.25 21.71
C VAL A 12 13.25 30.34 20.28
N ASP A 13 14.52 30.66 20.08
CA ASP A 13 15.15 30.72 18.75
C ASP A 13 15.22 29.33 18.10
N ALA A 14 15.54 28.28 18.87
CA ALA A 14 15.53 26.91 18.38
C ALA A 14 14.13 26.47 17.94
N VAL A 15 13.10 26.76 18.74
CA VAL A 15 11.70 26.44 18.42
C VAL A 15 11.23 27.17 17.16
N ASN A 16 11.59 28.45 17.01
CA ASN A 16 11.25 29.22 15.81
C ASN A 16 11.93 28.69 14.55
N ARG A 17 13.18 28.18 14.66
CA ARG A 17 13.88 27.55 13.54
C ARG A 17 13.18 26.25 13.11
N VAL A 18 12.82 25.39 14.06
CA VAL A 18 12.07 24.16 13.77
C VAL A 18 10.72 24.47 13.12
N LYS A 19 9.97 25.44 13.65
CA LYS A 19 8.69 25.88 13.08
C LYS A 19 8.83 26.33 11.62
N THR A 20 9.93 27.02 11.30
CA THR A 20 10.23 27.48 9.93
C THR A 20 10.55 26.31 9.00
N GLU A 21 11.33 25.33 9.44
CA GLU A 21 11.66 24.15 8.63
C GLU A 21 10.42 23.28 8.36
N VAL A 22 9.57 23.07 9.37
CA VAL A 22 8.29 22.37 9.19
C VAL A 22 7.39 23.10 8.20
N GLY A 23 7.32 24.43 8.26
CA GLY A 23 6.56 25.22 7.29
C GLY A 23 7.09 25.09 5.85
N ARG A 24 8.41 25.02 5.66
CA ARG A 24 9.01 24.79 4.33
C ARG A 24 8.70 23.40 3.78
N LEU A 25 8.76 22.37 4.61
CA LEU A 25 8.39 21.00 4.22
C LEU A 25 6.91 20.90 3.85
N ALA A 26 6.03 21.53 4.63
CA ALA A 26 4.60 21.57 4.33
C ALA A 26 4.32 22.26 2.98
N ASN A 27 4.99 23.36 2.68
CA ASN A 27 4.86 24.04 1.39
C ASN A 27 5.44 23.23 0.22
N ALA A 28 6.56 22.52 0.43
CA ALA A 28 7.14 21.66 -0.59
C ALA A 28 6.21 20.49 -0.96
N LEU A 29 5.44 19.97 0.02
CA LEU A 29 4.43 18.94 -0.20
C LEU A 29 3.13 19.46 -0.85
N GLN A 30 2.90 20.78 -0.80
CA GLN A 30 1.76 21.42 -1.46
C GLN A 30 2.06 21.90 -2.87
N ALA A 31 3.32 21.88 -3.31
CA ALA A 31 3.65 22.17 -4.69
C ALA A 31 3.06 21.06 -5.58
N PRO A 32 2.17 21.40 -6.54
CA PRO A 32 1.59 20.41 -7.43
C PRO A 32 2.69 19.76 -8.24
N VAL A 33 2.89 18.46 -8.04
CA VAL A 33 3.75 17.64 -8.90
C VAL A 33 3.05 17.58 -10.25
N GLU A 34 3.67 18.15 -11.29
CA GLU A 34 3.25 17.94 -12.68
C GLU A 34 3.46 16.47 -13.03
N THR A 35 2.48 15.63 -12.71
CA THR A 35 2.43 14.24 -13.14
C THR A 35 1.87 14.22 -14.55
N THR A 36 2.72 13.94 -15.54
CA THR A 36 2.28 13.54 -16.87
C THR A 36 1.50 12.21 -16.74
N PRO A 37 0.27 12.09 -17.25
CA PRO A 37 -0.57 10.93 -16.99
C PRO A 37 -0.25 9.81 -17.99
N ASP A 38 0.11 8.63 -17.48
CA ASP A 38 -0.02 7.35 -18.21
C ASP A 38 -0.11 6.17 -17.21
N GLY A 39 -1.25 6.11 -16.48
CA GLY A 39 -1.85 4.96 -15.75
C GLY A 39 -1.00 4.10 -14.78
N PRO A 40 -1.61 3.10 -14.11
CA PRO A 40 -2.99 2.99 -13.62
C PRO A 40 -3.12 3.48 -12.16
N THR A 41 -4.36 3.66 -11.74
CA THR A 41 -4.87 4.30 -10.52
C THR A 41 -4.17 3.91 -9.21
N THR A 42 -3.58 4.92 -8.56
CA THR A 42 -3.25 4.91 -7.13
C THR A 42 -4.56 4.84 -6.31
N PRO A 43 -4.61 4.11 -5.19
CA PRO A 43 -5.80 4.10 -4.33
C PRO A 43 -6.06 5.53 -3.85
N THR A 44 -7.28 6.03 -4.08
CA THR A 44 -7.74 7.29 -3.52
C THR A 44 -7.65 7.19 -1.99
N ASP A 45 -6.90 8.12 -1.37
CA ASP A 45 -6.83 8.26 0.08
C ASP A 45 -8.18 8.78 0.61
N ASP A 46 -9.13 7.86 0.77
CA ASP A 46 -10.49 8.11 1.26
C ASP A 46 -10.52 8.62 2.72
N GLY A 47 -9.38 8.61 3.43
CA GLY A 47 -9.27 9.08 4.80
C GLY A 47 -9.38 10.60 4.96
N ARG A 48 -9.09 11.38 3.92
CA ARG A 48 -9.20 12.85 3.97
C ARG A 48 -10.63 13.36 3.83
N VAL A 49 -11.47 12.67 3.07
CA VAL A 49 -12.86 13.09 2.80
C VAL A 49 -13.77 12.82 4.00
N THR A 50 -13.50 11.75 4.75
CA THR A 50 -14.27 11.37 5.94
C THR A 50 -14.14 12.39 7.08
N ARG A 51 -12.94 12.93 7.34
CA ARG A 51 -12.72 13.94 8.39
C ARG A 51 -13.43 15.28 8.14
N LEU A 52 -13.46 15.73 6.89
CA LEU A 52 -14.14 16.99 6.53
C LEU A 52 -15.65 16.86 6.69
N THR A 53 -16.21 15.70 6.33
CA THR A 53 -17.64 15.41 6.49
C THR A 53 -18.01 15.31 7.98
N GLU A 54 -17.22 14.65 8.82
CA GLU A 54 -17.44 14.60 10.28
C GLU A 54 -17.47 16.01 10.91
N MET A 55 -16.55 16.90 10.50
CA MET A 55 -16.53 18.27 11.00
C MET A 55 -17.73 19.12 10.53
N LEU A 56 -18.29 18.83 9.35
CA LEU A 56 -19.36 19.64 8.76
C LEU A 56 -20.76 19.17 9.16
N THR A 57 -20.98 17.87 9.35
CA THR A 57 -22.32 17.32 9.64
C THR A 57 -22.52 16.96 11.11
N GLY A 58 -21.44 16.79 11.88
CA GLY A 58 -21.51 16.28 13.26
C GLY A 58 -22.00 14.84 13.37
N VAL A 59 -22.24 14.16 12.25
CA VAL A 59 -22.63 12.75 12.18
C VAL A 59 -21.36 11.94 12.00
N ARG A 60 -20.99 11.20 13.04
CA ARG A 60 -19.92 10.21 12.96
C ARG A 60 -20.42 9.08 12.03
N PRO A 61 -19.79 8.83 10.87
CA PRO A 61 -20.17 7.70 10.03
C PRO A 61 -20.03 6.42 10.87
N GLU A 62 -21.03 5.54 10.79
CA GLU A 62 -20.93 4.24 11.41
C GLU A 62 -19.66 3.54 10.91
N PRO A 63 -18.89 2.87 11.80
CA PRO A 63 -17.67 2.22 11.40
C PRO A 63 -17.99 1.21 10.30
N ASP A 64 -17.35 1.38 9.14
CA ASP A 64 -17.48 0.43 8.04
C ASP A 64 -17.19 -0.97 8.56
N THR A 65 -18.19 -1.86 8.48
CA THR A 65 -18.04 -3.24 8.90
C THR A 65 -17.56 -4.05 7.70
N CYS A 66 -16.34 -4.59 7.81
CA CYS A 66 -15.88 -5.61 6.87
C CYS A 66 -16.66 -6.90 7.12
N ARG A 67 -17.39 -7.37 6.10
CA ARG A 67 -18.13 -8.63 6.14
C ARG A 67 -17.44 -9.63 5.24
N SER A 68 -17.34 -10.88 5.67
CA SER A 68 -16.74 -11.95 4.89
C SER A 68 -17.82 -12.70 4.13
N ILE A 69 -17.64 -12.86 2.82
CA ILE A 69 -18.56 -13.59 1.94
C ILE A 69 -17.76 -14.70 1.28
N GLU A 70 -18.30 -15.92 1.30
CA GLU A 70 -17.69 -17.05 0.60
C GLU A 70 -18.16 -17.04 -0.87
N VAL A 71 -17.22 -17.02 -1.81
CA VAL A 71 -17.45 -17.15 -3.24
C VAL A 71 -16.62 -18.33 -3.73
N ASP A 72 -17.30 -19.40 -4.11
CA ASP A 72 -16.67 -20.61 -4.69
C ASP A 72 -15.53 -21.20 -3.82
N GLY A 73 -15.70 -21.18 -2.49
CA GLY A 73 -14.72 -21.67 -1.52
C GLY A 73 -13.65 -20.66 -1.11
N GLU A 74 -13.63 -19.47 -1.72
CA GLU A 74 -12.74 -18.37 -1.35
C GLU A 74 -13.49 -17.36 -0.45
N THR A 75 -12.86 -16.93 0.65
CA THR A 75 -13.43 -15.90 1.53
C THR A 75 -13.00 -14.51 1.06
N ILE A 76 -13.97 -13.69 0.67
CA ILE A 76 -13.76 -12.30 0.21
C ILE A 76 -14.27 -11.34 1.26
N SER A 77 -13.45 -10.36 1.64
CA SER A 77 -13.84 -9.30 2.57
C SER A 77 -14.46 -8.13 1.81
N VAL A 78 -15.72 -7.82 2.09
CA VAL A 78 -16.47 -6.72 1.50
C VAL A 78 -16.67 -5.63 2.54
N ARG A 79 -16.29 -4.41 2.17
CA ARG A 79 -16.50 -3.21 2.98
C ARG A 79 -17.73 -2.48 2.44
N GLY A 80 -18.72 -2.24 3.28
CA GLY A 80 -19.93 -1.52 2.91
C GLY A 80 -20.61 -0.89 4.11
N SER A 81 -21.31 0.22 3.86
CA SER A 81 -22.15 0.91 4.84
C SER A 81 -23.56 0.33 4.86
N GLY A 82 -24.18 0.23 6.04
CA GLY A 82 -25.58 -0.20 6.21
C GLY A 82 -25.77 -1.72 6.41
N ASP A 83 -27.03 -2.13 6.47
CA ASP A 83 -27.42 -3.53 6.64
C ASP A 83 -27.18 -4.33 5.36
N PHE A 84 -26.09 -5.10 5.34
CA PHE A 84 -25.81 -6.06 4.27
C PHE A 84 -26.69 -7.30 4.45
N THR A 85 -27.73 -7.38 3.62
CA THR A 85 -28.70 -8.48 3.67
C THR A 85 -28.16 -9.71 2.95
N GLU A 86 -28.83 -10.86 3.13
CA GLU A 86 -28.53 -12.07 2.37
C GLU A 86 -28.74 -11.87 0.85
N GLN A 87 -29.69 -11.01 0.47
CA GLN A 87 -29.92 -10.65 -0.92
C GLN A 87 -28.73 -9.88 -1.51
N ASP A 88 -28.16 -8.94 -0.76
CA ASP A 88 -26.97 -8.19 -1.17
C ASP A 88 -25.75 -9.10 -1.28
N ALA A 89 -25.62 -10.06 -0.35
CA ALA A 89 -24.57 -11.08 -0.41
C ALA A 89 -24.66 -11.88 -1.71
N ASN A 90 -25.84 -12.41 -2.03
CA ASN A 90 -26.06 -13.20 -3.26
C ASN A 90 -25.79 -12.38 -4.53
N PHE A 91 -26.23 -11.11 -4.55
CA PHE A 91 -25.95 -10.21 -5.68
C PHE A 91 -24.45 -9.96 -5.84
N PHE A 92 -23.73 -9.71 -4.74
CA PHE A 92 -22.29 -9.50 -4.77
C PHE A 92 -21.54 -10.75 -5.21
N GLN A 93 -21.94 -11.94 -4.74
CA GLN A 93 -21.37 -13.21 -5.19
C GLN A 93 -21.49 -13.37 -6.72
N GLU A 94 -22.64 -13.03 -7.30
CA GLU A 94 -22.82 -13.13 -8.76
C GLU A 94 -21.97 -12.11 -9.52
N ILE A 95 -21.82 -10.88 -9.00
CA ILE A 95 -20.89 -9.89 -9.58
C ILE A 95 -19.46 -10.43 -9.56
N VAL A 96 -19.01 -10.97 -8.43
CA VAL A 96 -17.65 -11.52 -8.32
C VAL A 96 -17.47 -12.70 -9.27
N ARG A 97 -18.45 -13.62 -9.38
CA ARG A 97 -18.39 -14.73 -10.33
C ARG A 97 -18.33 -14.25 -11.78
N ALA A 98 -19.13 -13.25 -12.14
CA ALA A 98 -19.10 -12.66 -13.48
C ALA A 98 -17.75 -11.99 -13.77
N ALA A 99 -17.19 -11.25 -12.81
CA ALA A 99 -15.87 -10.64 -12.90
C ALA A 99 -14.76 -11.70 -13.03
N LYS A 100 -14.82 -12.78 -12.24
CA LYS A 100 -13.86 -13.90 -12.28
C LYS A 100 -13.88 -14.59 -13.65
N ARG A 101 -15.07 -14.97 -14.15
CA ARG A 101 -15.23 -15.55 -15.51
C ARG A 101 -14.67 -14.64 -16.60
N ARG A 102 -14.92 -13.33 -16.50
CA ARG A 102 -14.41 -12.36 -17.46
C ARG A 102 -12.89 -12.24 -17.38
N TYR A 103 -12.35 -12.17 -16.17
CA TYR A 103 -10.91 -12.07 -15.94
C TYR A 103 -10.17 -13.30 -16.49
N GLU A 104 -10.65 -14.51 -16.18
CA GLU A 104 -10.11 -15.78 -16.68
C GLU A 104 -10.16 -15.85 -18.21
N ALA A 105 -11.27 -15.40 -18.83
CA ALA A 105 -11.39 -15.36 -20.29
C ALA A 105 -10.43 -14.37 -20.96
N GLU A 106 -10.11 -13.25 -20.30
CA GLU A 106 -9.22 -12.21 -20.83
C GLU A 106 -7.74 -12.52 -20.57
N HIS A 107 -7.40 -13.20 -19.47
CA HIS A 107 -6.01 -13.35 -19.01
C HIS A 107 -5.47 -14.78 -19.12
N GLY A 108 -6.32 -15.78 -19.41
CA GLY A 108 -5.92 -17.18 -19.33
C GLY A 108 -5.54 -17.58 -17.91
N THR A 109 -5.20 -18.85 -17.70
CA THR A 109 -4.60 -19.25 -16.43
C THR A 109 -3.09 -18.97 -16.46
N ALA A 110 -2.50 -18.66 -15.30
CA ALA A 110 -1.04 -18.50 -15.20
C ALA A 110 -0.30 -19.77 -15.66
N ASP A 111 -0.92 -20.93 -15.48
CA ASP A 111 -0.43 -22.23 -15.93
C ASP A 111 -0.35 -22.30 -17.47
N ASP A 112 -1.34 -21.75 -18.18
CA ASP A 112 -1.32 -21.67 -19.64
C ASP A 112 -0.16 -20.81 -20.14
N GLU A 113 0.15 -19.69 -19.47
CA GLU A 113 1.27 -18.84 -19.86
C GLU A 113 2.63 -19.53 -19.68
N ASP A 114 2.80 -20.26 -18.58
CA ASP A 114 4.04 -20.99 -18.30
C ASP A 114 4.23 -22.16 -19.27
N GLU A 115 3.15 -22.87 -19.63
CA GLU A 115 3.17 -23.90 -20.65
C GLU A 115 3.51 -23.34 -22.05
N LEU A 116 2.95 -22.18 -22.40
CA LEU A 116 3.29 -21.47 -23.64
C LEU A 116 4.76 -21.04 -23.66
N ARG A 117 5.29 -20.53 -22.54
CA ARG A 117 6.71 -20.16 -22.40
C ARG A 117 7.60 -21.39 -22.51
N TRP A 118 7.23 -22.51 -21.89
CA TRP A 118 7.95 -23.78 -22.00
C TRP A 118 8.02 -24.26 -23.45
N THR A 119 6.87 -24.38 -24.11
CA THR A 119 6.75 -24.81 -25.51
C THR A 119 7.58 -23.93 -26.45
N ARG A 120 7.57 -22.61 -26.22
CA ARG A 120 8.38 -21.66 -26.99
C ARG A 120 9.88 -21.91 -26.81
N ARG A 121 10.34 -22.19 -25.59
CA ARG A 121 11.75 -22.49 -25.29
C ARG A 121 12.22 -23.78 -25.95
N GLU A 122 11.38 -24.81 -25.95
CA GLU A 122 11.69 -26.05 -26.69
C GLU A 122 11.82 -25.77 -28.20
N ALA A 123 10.87 -25.03 -28.77
CA ALA A 123 10.91 -24.64 -30.18
C ALA A 123 12.17 -23.81 -30.51
N LEU A 124 12.56 -22.87 -29.65
CA LEU A 124 13.80 -22.10 -29.78
C LEU A 124 15.03 -23.01 -29.79
N GLY A 125 15.11 -24.00 -28.90
CA GLY A 125 16.22 -24.96 -28.86
C GLY A 125 16.38 -25.72 -30.17
N VAL A 126 15.27 -26.19 -30.76
CA VAL A 126 15.27 -26.88 -32.06
C VAL A 126 15.72 -25.94 -33.18
N LEU A 127 15.18 -24.73 -33.24
CA LEU A 127 15.51 -23.75 -34.28
C LEU A 127 16.98 -23.31 -34.20
N LEU A 128 17.52 -23.07 -33.00
CA LEU A 128 18.92 -22.73 -32.79
C LEU A 128 19.85 -23.88 -33.21
N SER A 129 19.54 -25.13 -32.83
CA SER A 129 20.31 -26.29 -33.27
C SER A 129 20.31 -26.49 -34.80
N ARG A 130 19.22 -26.10 -35.49
CA ARG A 130 19.17 -26.10 -36.96
C ARG A 130 19.98 -24.95 -37.55
N ALA A 131 19.95 -23.77 -36.92
CA ALA A 131 20.76 -22.61 -37.30
C ALA A 131 22.26 -22.92 -37.21
N GLU A 132 22.70 -23.56 -36.12
CA GLU A 132 24.10 -23.99 -35.92
C GLU A 132 24.59 -24.95 -37.00
N ARG A 133 23.70 -25.81 -37.52
CA ARG A 133 23.99 -26.73 -38.63
C ARG A 133 23.89 -26.06 -40.01
N GLY A 134 23.46 -24.80 -40.10
CA GLY A 134 23.28 -24.09 -41.35
C GLY A 134 22.11 -24.58 -42.21
N VAL A 135 21.15 -25.31 -41.62
CA VAL A 135 19.99 -25.90 -42.33
C VAL A 135 18.70 -25.12 -42.08
N LEU A 136 18.79 -23.90 -41.56
CA LEU A 136 17.64 -23.07 -41.23
C LEU A 136 17.04 -22.47 -42.51
N THR A 137 15.76 -22.73 -42.74
CA THR A 137 15.02 -22.10 -43.84
C THR A 137 14.69 -20.64 -43.52
N THR A 138 14.33 -19.84 -44.52
CA THR A 138 13.92 -18.43 -44.33
C THR A 138 12.68 -18.31 -43.42
N ALA A 139 11.72 -19.25 -43.53
CA ALA A 139 10.53 -19.28 -42.68
C ALA A 139 10.89 -19.59 -41.22
N GLU A 140 11.76 -20.59 -41.00
CA GLU A 140 12.26 -20.92 -39.66
C GLU A 140 13.08 -19.78 -39.05
N ALA A 141 13.85 -19.05 -39.86
CA ALA A 141 14.58 -17.86 -39.41
C ALA A 141 13.63 -16.72 -38.98
N ALA A 142 12.51 -16.54 -39.67
CA ALA A 142 11.48 -15.59 -39.27
C ALA A 142 10.81 -16.02 -37.95
N GLN A 143 10.49 -17.31 -37.80
CA GLN A 143 9.92 -17.86 -36.57
C GLN A 143 10.88 -17.75 -35.38
N LEU A 144 12.18 -18.02 -35.58
CA LEU A 144 13.22 -17.86 -34.57
C LEU A 144 13.27 -16.40 -34.08
N ARG A 145 13.26 -15.44 -35.01
CA ARG A 145 13.24 -14.01 -34.65
C ARG A 145 12.01 -13.65 -33.83
N ALA A 146 10.82 -14.08 -34.25
CA ALA A 146 9.57 -13.81 -33.54
C ALA A 146 9.58 -14.38 -32.11
N HIS A 147 10.06 -15.62 -31.94
CA HIS A 147 10.18 -16.25 -30.62
C HIS A 147 11.21 -15.55 -29.73
N MET A 148 12.35 -15.13 -30.28
CA MET A 148 13.35 -14.35 -29.52
C MET A 148 12.81 -12.99 -29.10
N GLU A 149 12.11 -12.27 -29.98
CA GLU A 149 11.48 -10.98 -29.64
C GLU A 149 10.42 -11.13 -28.53
N ALA A 150 9.62 -12.19 -28.59
CA ALA A 150 8.68 -12.53 -27.52
C ALA A 150 9.41 -12.79 -26.19
N GLU A 151 10.47 -13.60 -26.17
CA GLU A 151 11.22 -13.90 -24.94
C GLU A 151 11.90 -12.64 -24.35
N ILE A 152 12.43 -11.76 -25.21
CA ILE A 152 13.00 -10.47 -24.78
C ILE A 152 11.93 -9.59 -24.13
N ARG A 153 10.73 -9.51 -24.74
CA ARG A 153 9.59 -8.75 -24.20
C ARG A 153 9.19 -9.30 -22.83
N ASP A 154 9.04 -10.61 -22.72
CA ASP A 154 8.63 -11.27 -21.48
C ASP A 154 9.68 -11.06 -20.38
N CYS A 155 10.98 -11.18 -20.70
CA CYS A 155 12.06 -10.87 -19.77
C CYS A 155 12.05 -9.41 -19.30
N ASN A 156 11.75 -8.47 -20.19
CA ASN A 156 11.68 -7.05 -19.85
C ASN A 156 10.47 -6.75 -18.94
N THR A 157 9.31 -7.36 -19.22
CA THR A 157 8.13 -7.28 -18.35
C THR A 157 8.45 -7.85 -16.97
N ALA A 158 9.05 -9.04 -16.89
CA ALA A 158 9.44 -9.66 -15.64
C ALA A 158 10.42 -8.79 -14.83
N ARG A 159 11.41 -8.18 -15.49
CA ARG A 159 12.33 -7.23 -14.84
C ARG A 159 11.62 -5.98 -14.33
N LYS A 160 10.68 -5.43 -15.09
CA LYS A 160 9.87 -4.27 -14.68
C LYS A 160 9.06 -4.60 -13.43
N VAL A 161 8.36 -5.74 -13.43
CA VAL A 161 7.59 -6.22 -12.27
C VAL A 161 8.50 -6.46 -11.07
N ALA A 162 9.62 -7.17 -11.25
CA ALA A 162 10.56 -7.45 -10.16
C ALA A 162 11.14 -6.16 -9.55
N ARG A 163 11.40 -5.13 -10.37
CA ARG A 163 11.82 -3.81 -9.88
C ARG A 163 10.72 -3.13 -9.07
N GLY A 164 9.50 -3.10 -9.60
CA GLY A 164 8.33 -2.55 -8.88
C GLY A 164 8.11 -3.23 -7.53
N ASN A 165 8.15 -4.57 -7.50
CA ASN A 165 8.01 -5.36 -6.27
C ASN A 165 9.13 -5.04 -5.27
N ARG A 166 10.38 -4.93 -5.75
CA ARG A 166 11.52 -4.56 -4.88
C ARG A 166 11.35 -3.18 -4.27
N ASP A 167 10.93 -2.20 -5.08
CA ASP A 167 10.73 -0.84 -4.61
C ASP A 167 9.55 -0.76 -3.62
N HIS A 168 8.47 -1.51 -3.87
CA HIS A 168 7.34 -1.63 -2.94
C HIS A 168 7.73 -2.30 -1.61
N VAL A 169 8.49 -3.40 -1.65
CA VAL A 169 9.00 -4.06 -0.43
C VAL A 169 9.92 -3.11 0.35
N ARG A 170 10.78 -2.34 -0.32
CA ARG A 170 11.62 -1.34 0.35
C ARG A 170 10.77 -0.26 1.03
N TYR A 171 9.72 0.21 0.37
CA TYR A 171 8.78 1.16 0.96
C TYR A 171 8.11 0.58 2.21
N LEU A 172 7.56 -0.64 2.13
CA LEU A 172 6.91 -1.31 3.26
C LEU A 172 7.88 -1.54 4.42
N ALA A 173 9.13 -1.91 4.14
CA ALA A 173 10.15 -2.07 5.18
C ALA A 173 10.40 -0.75 5.94
N GLY A 174 10.55 0.36 5.23
CA GLY A 174 10.71 1.67 5.87
C GLY A 174 9.48 2.10 6.69
N GLU A 175 8.29 1.76 6.23
CA GLU A 175 7.05 2.01 6.96
C GLU A 175 6.94 1.15 8.24
N ILE A 176 7.34 -0.12 8.17
CA ILE A 176 7.42 -1.00 9.34
C ILE A 176 8.42 -0.45 10.36
N ASP A 177 9.60 0.00 9.92
CA ASP A 177 10.59 0.60 10.82
C ASP A 177 10.04 1.86 11.51
N ARG A 178 9.33 2.72 10.76
CA ARG A 178 8.65 3.91 11.31
C ARG A 178 7.63 3.53 12.37
N LEU A 179 6.72 2.61 12.05
CA LEU A 179 5.65 2.17 12.96
C LEU A 179 6.23 1.47 14.20
N THR A 180 7.34 0.75 14.04
CA THR A 180 8.05 0.12 15.17
C THR A 180 8.59 1.19 16.12
N ALA A 181 9.23 2.24 15.59
CA ALA A 181 9.72 3.35 16.42
C ALA A 181 8.58 4.10 17.13
N GLU A 182 7.45 4.32 16.45
CA GLU A 182 6.26 4.92 17.05
C GLU A 182 5.68 4.06 18.17
N LEU A 183 5.64 2.74 17.98
CA LEU A 183 5.18 1.80 18.99
C LEU A 183 6.09 1.82 20.23
N GLU A 184 7.42 1.82 20.05
CA GLU A 184 8.38 1.92 21.15
C GLU A 184 8.22 3.23 21.93
N GLN A 185 8.02 4.36 21.23
CA GLN A 185 7.76 5.65 21.87
C GLN A 185 6.46 5.66 22.67
N ALA A 186 5.39 5.08 22.12
CA ALA A 186 4.11 4.96 22.80
C ALA A 186 4.22 4.07 24.04
N GLN A 187 4.92 2.94 23.95
CA GLN A 187 5.20 2.06 25.10
C GLN A 187 6.00 2.78 26.19
N ALA A 188 7.05 3.52 25.82
CA ALA A 188 7.81 4.32 26.77
C ALA A 188 6.96 5.42 27.43
N ALA A 189 6.01 6.02 26.68
CA ALA A 189 5.06 6.98 27.25
C ALA A 189 4.11 6.32 28.26
N ILE A 190 3.58 5.13 27.94
CA ILE A 190 2.72 4.35 28.85
C ILE A 190 3.46 4.02 30.15
N GLU A 191 4.71 3.54 30.06
CA GLU A 191 5.49 3.21 31.25
C GLU A 191 5.77 4.44 32.13
N ARG A 192 6.02 5.62 31.52
CA ARG A 192 6.14 6.88 32.28
C ARG A 192 4.87 7.23 33.03
N VAL A 193 3.70 7.11 32.39
CA VAL A 193 2.40 7.36 33.05
C VAL A 193 2.18 6.34 34.19
N ARG A 194 2.47 5.06 33.93
CA ARG A 194 2.38 4.00 34.94
C ARG A 194 3.26 4.26 36.16
N ALA A 195 4.46 4.80 35.97
CA ALA A 195 5.36 5.15 37.07
C ALA A 195 4.85 6.32 37.94
N VAL A 196 4.05 7.23 37.39
CA VAL A 196 3.53 8.41 38.11
C VAL A 196 2.21 8.11 38.85
N LEU A 197 1.43 7.12 38.39
CA LEU A 197 0.14 6.74 38.97
C LEU A 197 0.16 6.57 40.51
N PRO A 198 1.10 5.83 41.12
CA PRO A 198 1.13 5.66 42.58
C PRO A 198 1.29 6.98 43.36
N TYR A 199 2.04 7.95 42.81
CA TYR A 199 2.23 9.25 43.46
C TYR A 199 0.96 10.11 43.36
N ALA A 200 0.24 10.02 42.25
CA ALA A 200 -1.05 10.71 42.10
C ALA A 200 -2.08 10.17 43.11
N GLU A 201 -2.10 8.86 43.36
CA GLU A 201 -2.96 8.23 44.38
C GLU A 201 -2.59 8.65 45.81
N GLN A 202 -1.30 8.79 46.13
CA GLN A 202 -0.84 9.30 47.43
C GLN A 202 -1.23 10.78 47.66
N ILE A 203 -1.16 11.61 46.63
CA ILE A 203 -1.61 13.01 46.72
C ILE A 203 -3.14 13.06 46.89
N ALA A 204 -3.90 12.26 46.15
CA ALA A 204 -5.35 12.21 46.28
C ALA A 204 -5.80 11.81 47.70
N THR A 205 -5.12 10.85 48.32
CA THR A 205 -5.44 10.38 49.68
C THR A 205 -5.02 11.35 50.80
N THR A 206 -4.02 12.21 50.58
CA THR A 206 -3.57 13.20 51.57
C THR A 206 -4.33 14.53 51.50
N THR A 207 -5.08 14.78 50.42
CA THR A 207 -5.80 16.03 50.19
C THR A 207 -7.29 15.97 50.55
N ASP A 208 -7.72 15.01 51.38
CA ASP A 208 -9.08 14.98 51.96
C ASP A 208 -9.04 15.47 53.43
N PRO A 209 -8.98 16.80 53.69
CA PRO A 209 -9.04 17.36 55.04
C PRO A 209 -10.50 17.51 55.47
N THR A 210 -11.20 16.39 55.64
CA THR A 210 -12.56 16.40 56.21
C THR A 210 -12.57 15.58 57.49
N THR A 211 -11.90 16.08 58.53
CA THR A 211 -12.23 15.80 59.93
C THR A 211 -11.87 17.01 60.77
#